data_AF-A0A645GF96-F1
#
_entry.id   AF-A0A645GF96-F1
#
_cell.length_a   1.000
_cell.length_b   1.000
_cell.length_c   1.000
_cell.angle_alpha   90.00
_cell.angle_beta   90.00
_cell.angle_gamma   90.00
#
_symmetry.space_group_name_H-M   'P 1'
#
loop_
_entity.id
_entity.type
_entity.pdbx_description
1 polymer ?
#
loop_
_entity_poly.entity_id
_entity_poly.type
_entity_poly.pdbx_seq_one_letter_code
_entity_poly.pdbx_strand_id
1 'polypeptide(L)'
;MEHHVDREFAGMSPVHIINNAAVCAAALIYGKGDPDASVCAAVTGGLDTDCNGATVGAIAGILSGRRNFGGTLAARLNDTIRAEFGEFQCVAMSALAERTLAVHRNIR
;
A
#
# COMPACT_ATOMS: atom_id res chain seq x y z
N MET A 1 -1.87 6.86 17.07
CA MET A 1 -1.90 5.49 16.54
C MET A 1 -0.67 4.74 17.03
N GLU A 2 0.51 5.20 16.66
CA GLU A 2 1.83 4.70 17.07
C GLU A 2 1.95 4.37 18.58
N HIS A 3 1.77 5.33 19.49
CA HIS A 3 1.91 5.09 20.94
C HIS A 3 0.99 4.00 21.52
N HIS A 4 -0.17 3.75 20.92
CA HIS A 4 -1.05 2.66 21.35
C HIS A 4 -0.55 1.31 20.83
N VAL A 5 -0.11 1.26 19.57
CA VAL A 5 0.44 0.06 18.94
C VAL A 5 1.74 -0.36 19.64
N ASP A 6 2.63 0.58 19.92
CA ASP A 6 3.90 0.29 20.59
C ASP A 6 3.71 -0.28 21.99
N ARG A 7 2.72 0.23 22.73
CA ARG A 7 2.43 -0.23 24.09
C ARG A 7 1.78 -1.61 24.09
N GLU A 8 0.83 -1.84 23.18
CA GLU A 8 0.09 -3.11 23.09
C GLU A 8 0.98 -4.26 22.60
N PHE A 9 1.89 -3.95 21.67
CA PHE A 9 2.80 -4.93 21.06
C PHE A 9 4.26 -4.75 21.50
N ALA A 10 4.44 -4.33 22.76
CA ALA A 10 5.75 -4.09 23.34
C ALA A 10 6.65 -5.34 23.22
N GLY A 11 7.88 -5.13 22.76
CA GLY A 11 8.87 -6.20 22.56
C GLY A 11 8.80 -6.91 21.21
N MET A 12 7.81 -6.61 20.36
CA MET A 12 7.83 -7.05 18.96
C MET A 12 8.80 -6.23 18.12
N SER A 13 9.34 -6.85 17.07
CA SER A 13 10.13 -6.14 16.06
C SER A 13 9.29 -5.04 15.38
N PRO A 14 9.87 -3.89 15.01
CA PRO A 14 9.18 -2.88 14.21
C PRO A 14 8.68 -3.41 12.86
N VAL A 15 9.26 -4.49 12.33
CA VAL A 15 8.83 -5.11 11.07
C VAL A 15 7.97 -6.37 11.28
N HIS A 16 7.47 -6.60 12.50
CA HIS A 16 6.66 -7.78 12.80
C HIS A 16 5.26 -7.64 12.15
N ILE A 17 4.65 -8.75 11.72
CA ILE A 17 3.39 -8.67 10.96
C ILE A 17 2.20 -8.18 11.81
N ILE A 18 2.16 -8.51 13.10
CA ILE A 18 0.99 -8.25 13.96
C ILE A 18 0.79 -6.75 14.23
N ASN A 19 1.83 -6.05 14.66
CA ASN A 19 1.78 -4.61 14.92
C ASN A 19 1.62 -3.81 13.61
N ASN A 20 2.27 -4.23 12.52
CA ASN A 20 2.07 -3.62 11.21
C ASN A 20 0.65 -3.82 10.67
N ALA A 21 0.04 -5.00 10.87
CA ALA A 21 -1.36 -5.23 10.53
C ALA A 21 -2.31 -4.32 11.32
N ALA A 22 -2.02 -4.05 12.59
CA ALA A 22 -2.80 -3.12 13.41
C ALA A 22 -2.71 -1.68 12.87
N VAL A 23 -1.53 -1.23 12.47
CA VAL A 23 -1.33 0.07 11.80
C VAL A 23 -2.12 0.12 10.50
N CYS A 24 -2.02 -0.91 9.65
CA CYS A 24 -2.76 -0.98 8.39
C CYS A 24 -4.28 -0.89 8.59
N ALA A 25 -4.82 -1.66 9.54
CA ALA A 25 -6.25 -1.65 9.86
C ALA A 25 -6.72 -0.27 10.33
N ALA A 26 -5.97 0.35 11.25
CA ALA A 26 -6.29 1.68 11.74
C ALA A 26 -6.21 2.72 10.61
N ALA A 27 -5.16 2.69 9.79
CA ALA A 27 -4.99 3.61 8.66
C ALA A 27 -6.16 3.52 7.65
N LEU A 28 -6.66 2.32 7.34
CA LEU A 28 -7.81 2.14 6.47
C LEU A 28 -9.11 2.70 7.08
N ILE A 29 -9.33 2.50 8.38
CA ILE A 29 -10.49 3.02 9.11
C ILE A 29 -10.46 4.56 9.14
N TYR A 30 -9.33 5.15 9.52
CA TYR A 30 -9.20 6.60 9.64
C TYR A 30 -9.09 7.31 8.29
N GLY A 31 -8.50 6.66 7.30
CA GLY A 31 -8.41 7.15 5.92
C GLY A 31 -9.72 7.06 5.15
N LYS A 32 -10.73 6.33 5.65
CA LYS A 32 -12.09 6.25 5.08
C LYS A 32 -12.13 5.88 3.59
N GLY A 33 -11.17 5.08 3.15
CA GLY A 33 -11.05 4.66 1.75
C GLY A 33 -10.46 5.71 0.81
N ASP A 34 -10.13 6.92 1.29
CA ASP A 34 -9.38 7.90 0.50
C ASP A 34 -7.90 7.45 0.37
N PRO A 35 -7.36 7.31 -0.86
CA PRO A 35 -6.02 6.76 -1.06
C PRO A 35 -4.90 7.55 -0.39
N ASP A 36 -4.86 8.87 -0.58
CA ASP A 36 -3.78 9.72 -0.04
C ASP A 36 -3.87 9.79 1.48
N ALA A 37 -5.07 9.97 2.05
CA ALA A 37 -5.26 10.01 3.50
C ALA A 37 -4.93 8.66 4.16
N SER A 38 -5.32 7.55 3.54
CA SER A 38 -5.04 6.21 4.07
C SER A 38 -3.53 5.91 4.06
N VAL A 39 -2.83 6.22 2.95
CA VAL A 39 -1.37 6.03 2.86
C VAL A 39 -0.63 6.96 3.84
N CYS A 40 -1.01 8.23 3.92
CA CYS A 40 -0.41 9.16 4.88
C CYS A 40 -0.61 8.68 6.32
N ALA A 41 -1.79 8.19 6.67
CA ALA A 41 -2.08 7.64 7.98
C ALA A 41 -1.24 6.40 8.29
N ALA A 42 -1.03 5.51 7.31
CA ALA A 42 -0.21 4.31 7.45
C ALA A 42 1.27 4.67 7.70
N VAL A 43 1.82 5.61 6.92
CA VAL A 43 3.22 6.07 7.07
C VAL A 43 3.42 6.80 8.39
N THR A 44 2.46 7.65 8.78
CA THR A 44 2.49 8.35 10.08
C THR A 44 2.29 7.38 11.26
N GLY A 45 1.78 6.18 11.01
CA GLY A 45 1.67 5.11 12.00
C GLY A 45 3.01 4.49 12.41
N GLY A 46 4.09 4.80 11.69
CA GLY A 46 5.44 4.33 11.99
C GLY A 46 5.68 2.86 11.61
N LEU A 47 6.62 2.23 12.33
CA LEU A 47 7.01 0.83 12.11
C LEU A 47 7.54 0.57 10.69
N ASP A 48 6.99 -0.42 9.97
CA ASP A 48 7.40 -0.80 8.62
C ASP A 48 6.69 0.05 7.57
N THR A 49 7.08 1.32 7.48
CA THR A 49 6.31 2.36 6.76
C THR A 49 6.11 2.10 5.27
N ASP A 50 7.07 1.46 4.60
CA ASP A 50 6.99 1.10 3.19
C ASP A 50 5.97 -0.03 2.97
N CYS A 51 6.06 -1.12 3.73
CA CYS A 51 5.11 -2.23 3.68
C CYS A 51 3.70 -1.79 4.07
N ASN A 52 3.57 -1.00 5.15
CA ASN A 52 2.28 -0.47 5.60
C ASN A 52 1.66 0.44 4.54
N GLY A 53 2.44 1.38 4.00
CA GLY A 53 1.99 2.29 2.95
C GLY A 53 1.58 1.55 1.67
N ALA A 54 2.38 0.57 1.23
CA ALA A 54 2.08 -0.23 0.05
C ALA A 54 0.80 -1.06 0.23
N THR A 55 0.65 -1.71 1.39
CA THR A 55 -0.51 -2.55 1.71
C THR A 55 -1.79 -1.72 1.78
N VAL A 56 -1.78 -0.63 2.55
CA VAL A 56 -2.92 0.27 2.71
C VAL A 56 -3.27 0.96 1.39
N GLY A 57 -2.27 1.41 0.63
CA GLY A 57 -2.46 2.03 -0.68
C GLY A 57 -3.10 1.08 -1.69
N ALA A 58 -2.68 -0.18 -1.72
CA ALA A 58 -3.29 -1.20 -2.58
C ALA A 58 -4.77 -1.42 -2.23
N ILE A 59 -5.09 -1.56 -0.95
CA ILE A 59 -6.49 -1.77 -0.49
C ILE A 59 -7.35 -0.53 -0.77
N ALA A 60 -6.90 0.66 -0.39
CA ALA A 60 -7.61 1.90 -0.64
C ALA A 60 -7.80 2.14 -2.15
N GLY A 61 -6.83 1.76 -2.97
CA GLY A 61 -6.91 1.84 -4.43
C GLY A 61 -7.93 0.90 -5.04
N ILE A 62 -8.01 -0.33 -4.54
CA ILE A 62 -9.06 -1.28 -4.93
C ILE A 62 -10.45 -0.75 -4.58
N LEU A 63 -10.62 -0.22 -3.36
CA LEU A 63 -11.89 0.33 -2.88
C LEU A 63 -12.34 1.56 -3.68
N SER A 64 -11.41 2.44 -4.02
CA SER A 64 -11.68 3.66 -4.80
C SER A 64 -11.96 3.36 -6.28
N GLY A 65 -11.31 2.33 -6.82
CA GLY A 65 -11.31 1.99 -8.25
C GLY A 65 -10.53 3.01 -9.09
N ARG A 66 -10.01 2.59 -10.25
CA ARG A 66 -9.07 3.41 -11.07
C ARG A 66 -9.56 4.82 -11.40
N ARG A 67 -10.86 5.02 -11.63
CA ARG A 67 -11.43 6.34 -11.98
C ARG A 67 -11.39 7.32 -10.81
N ASN A 68 -11.59 6.82 -9.59
CA ASN A 68 -11.59 7.64 -8.38
C ASN A 68 -10.30 7.48 -7.57
N PHE A 69 -9.36 6.64 -8.06
CA PHE A 69 -8.00 6.55 -7.56
C PHE A 69 -7.27 7.82 -7.97
N GLY A 70 -7.54 8.86 -7.19
CA GLY A 70 -6.99 10.19 -7.29
C GLY A 70 -6.25 10.53 -6.01
N GLY A 71 -5.27 11.41 -6.18
CA GLY A 71 -4.33 11.77 -5.13
C GLY A 71 -3.08 12.37 -5.77
N THR A 72 -2.39 13.22 -5.04
CA THR A 72 -1.12 13.77 -5.50
C THR A 72 -0.02 12.73 -5.47
N LEU A 73 -0.11 11.70 -4.63
CA LEU A 73 0.95 10.72 -4.44
C LEU A 73 1.09 9.77 -5.64
N ALA A 74 -0.01 9.14 -6.08
CA ALA A 74 0.03 8.18 -7.19
C ALA A 74 0.54 8.82 -8.50
N ALA A 75 0.14 10.07 -8.79
CA ALA A 75 0.58 10.78 -9.99
C ALA A 75 2.10 11.01 -10.02
N ARG A 76 2.75 11.16 -8.86
CA ARG A 76 4.20 11.42 -8.76
C ARG A 76 5.06 10.20 -9.08
N LEU A 77 4.48 9.01 -9.04
CA LEU A 77 5.15 7.76 -9.42
C LEU A 77 5.27 7.61 -10.94
N ASN A 78 4.64 8.48 -11.74
CA ASN A 78 4.72 8.49 -13.21
C ASN A 78 4.44 7.12 -13.85
N ASP A 79 3.52 6.35 -13.26
CA ASP A 79 3.17 4.99 -13.69
C ASP A 79 4.38 4.06 -13.87
N THR A 80 5.51 4.30 -13.20
CA THR A 80 6.79 3.63 -13.50
C THR A 80 7.36 2.92 -12.27
N ILE A 81 7.69 1.64 -12.40
CA ILE A 81 8.52 0.88 -11.45
C ILE A 81 9.89 0.64 -12.08
N ARG A 82 10.93 0.93 -11.31
CA ARG A 82 12.31 0.57 -11.63
C ARG A 82 12.78 -0.47 -10.61
N ALA A 83 12.92 -1.72 -11.03
CA ALA A 83 13.45 -2.78 -10.19
C ALA A 83 14.90 -3.07 -10.60
N GLU A 84 15.75 -3.42 -9.64
CA GLU A 84 17.12 -3.87 -9.92
C GLU A 84 17.18 -5.34 -10.36
N PHE A 85 16.02 -5.99 -10.53
CA PHE A 85 15.92 -7.41 -10.82
C PHE A 85 15.74 -7.68 -12.33
N GLY A 86 16.79 -8.17 -12.98
CA GLY A 86 16.75 -8.79 -14.32
C GLY A 86 16.09 -7.93 -15.40
N GLU A 87 15.20 -8.54 -16.19
CA GLU A 87 14.55 -7.95 -17.37
C GLU A 87 13.54 -6.83 -17.05
N PHE A 88 13.22 -6.58 -15.78
CA PHE A 88 12.21 -5.60 -15.35
C PHE A 88 12.84 -4.31 -14.82
N GLN A 89 13.85 -3.79 -15.52
CA GLN A 89 14.55 -2.58 -15.09
C GLN A 89 13.68 -1.31 -15.11
N CYS A 90 12.67 -1.28 -15.97
CA CYS A 90 11.71 -0.21 -16.06
C CYS A 90 10.40 -0.76 -16.65
N VAL A 91 9.32 -0.78 -15.87
CA VAL A 91 8.02 -1.31 -16.28
C VAL A 91 6.90 -0.42 -15.79
N ALA A 92 5.84 -0.29 -16.59
CA ALA A 92 4.68 0.49 -16.19
C ALA A 92 3.84 -0.27 -15.15
N MET A 93 3.37 0.42 -14.10
CA MET A 93 2.48 -0.19 -13.10
C MET A 93 1.16 -0.64 -13.74
N SER A 94 0.62 0.16 -14.66
CA SER A 94 -0.53 -0.21 -15.50
C SER A 94 -0.31 -1.52 -16.28
N ALA A 95 0.84 -1.68 -16.92
CA ALA A 95 1.18 -2.89 -17.67
C ALA A 95 1.25 -4.13 -16.75
N LEU A 96 1.75 -3.99 -15.53
CA LEU A 96 1.74 -5.08 -14.54
C LEU A 96 0.31 -5.46 -14.11
N ALA A 97 -0.57 -4.47 -13.91
CA ALA A 97 -1.96 -4.70 -13.59
C ALA A 97 -2.71 -5.42 -14.73
N GLU A 98 -2.47 -5.00 -15.98
CA GLU A 98 -3.05 -5.64 -17.17
C GLU A 98 -2.57 -7.09 -17.35
N ARG A 99 -1.26 -7.35 -17.14
CA ARG A 99 -0.70 -8.71 -17.16
C ARG A 99 -1.36 -9.60 -16.10
N THR A 100 -1.55 -9.07 -14.89
CA THR A 100 -2.23 -9.79 -13.80
C THR A 100 -3.67 -10.13 -14.17
N LEU A 101 -4.40 -9.19 -14.78
CA LEU A 101 -5.76 -9.40 -15.26
C LEU A 101 -5.83 -10.43 -16.41
N ALA A 102 -4.89 -10.41 -17.34
CA ALA A 102 -4.81 -11.37 -18.43
C ALA A 102 -4.62 -12.80 -17.90
N VAL A 103 -3.73 -12.98 -16.91
CA VAL A 103 -3.56 -14.29 -16.24
C VAL A 103 -4.86 -14.71 -15.56
N HIS A 104 -5.51 -13.82 -14.81
CA HIS A 104 -6.78 -14.11 -14.13
C HIS A 104 -7.87 -14.59 -15.10
N ARG A 105 -7.94 -14.01 -16.31
CA ARG A 105 -8.89 -14.38 -17.36
C ARG A 105 -8.57 -15.70 -18.06
N ASN A 106 -7.33 -16.15 -18.02
CA ASN A 106 -6.90 -17.41 -18.66
C ASN A 106 -7.03 -18.62 -17.74
N ILE A 107 -7.14 -18.40 -16.42
CA ILE A 107 -7.32 -19.46 -15.40
C ILE A 107 -8.77 -19.64 -14.95
N ARG A 108 -9.69 -18.80 -15.44
CA ARG A 108 -11.14 -18.89 -15.23
C ARG A 108 -11.83 -19.15 -16.56
#